data_AF-A0A285W0A6-F1
#
_entry.id   AF-A0A285W0A6-F1
#
_cell.length_a   1.000
_cell.length_b   1.000
_cell.length_c   1.000
_cell.angle_alpha   90.00
_cell.angle_beta   90.00
_cell.angle_gamma   90.00
#
_symmetry.space_group_name_H-M   'P 1'
#
loop_
_entity.id
_entity.type
_entity.pdbx_description
1 polymer ?
#
loop_
_entity_poly.entity_id
_entity_poly.type
_entity_poly.pdbx_seq_one_letter_code
_entity_poly.pdbx_strand_id
1 'polypeptide(L)'
;MGNVVVDQIGPKGELINDVDTTLTETQKNTLLLEALPGATTVQYAGQRVVRYRDQVILKAQVTYLGIPWESFKKRIQVPRRWVEVHDQALSDGLTPRFVGIYHYGGVTLFVDFDPSTYVTRKANNSAAHLATNDLFQAQTLGLFSRTDRNGNRLTGVRVDLFADYIRGLATEERPYLDVFKEFNAEFLGHGRLEALDAVQEMYRAQWPDTMQGEWAGFYLEYRLNEFLRRSGAYRLVAFQKVKRRGDLDYDLVFTDGPQVACYGDLKASSITEHESPGNDAEDLRRCVALYGRFWYVIYEHETWHSREEGDLPVIEWNEWRRSVGHVGRNEYNPLSYARRFKSAVRFSAMFILEVNRANFHVVLGDFNQGRQPDGASRALKVMVDKRNIDNFLIFSASTDRHE
;
A
#
# COMPACT_ATOMS: atom_id res chain seq x y z
N MET A 1 -1.54 25.27 22.27
CA MET A 1 -0.67 24.59 21.29
C MET A 1 -0.28 23.26 21.87
N GLY A 2 -0.37 22.18 21.10
CA GLY A 2 0.07 20.86 21.58
C GLY A 2 1.58 20.80 21.54
N ASN A 3 2.21 20.37 22.64
CA ASN A 3 3.67 20.17 22.72
C ASN A 3 4.13 18.85 22.07
N VAL A 4 3.24 18.17 21.35
CA VAL A 4 3.53 16.87 20.74
C VAL A 4 4.19 17.11 19.40
N VAL A 5 5.43 16.64 19.27
CA VAL A 5 6.16 16.60 18.00
C VAL A 5 5.54 15.52 17.12
N VAL A 6 5.14 15.89 15.92
CA VAL A 6 4.48 15.03 14.94
C VAL A 6 5.14 15.16 13.59
N ASP A 7 4.77 14.29 12.66
CA ASP A 7 5.32 14.31 11.31
C ASP A 7 4.59 15.37 10.47
N GLN A 8 5.35 16.23 9.81
CA GLN A 8 4.88 17.28 8.90
C GLN A 8 5.53 17.13 7.53
N ILE A 9 4.88 17.64 6.49
CA ILE A 9 5.36 17.65 5.10
C ILE A 9 5.70 19.09 4.71
N GLY A 10 6.96 19.30 4.36
CA GLY A 10 7.46 20.59 3.88
C GLY A 10 7.26 20.80 2.37
N PRO A 11 7.60 22.00 1.85
CA PRO A 11 7.31 22.40 0.48
C PRO A 11 7.95 21.53 -0.60
N LYS A 12 9.10 20.92 -0.33
CA LYS A 12 9.78 20.02 -1.26
C LYS A 12 9.34 18.57 -1.06
N GLY A 13 8.33 18.30 -0.21
CA GLY A 13 7.89 16.98 0.18
C GLY A 13 8.83 16.30 1.18
N GLU A 14 9.65 17.06 1.90
CA GLU A 14 10.49 16.58 2.98
C GLU A 14 9.66 16.30 4.24
N LEU A 15 10.07 15.28 5.01
CA LEU A 15 9.49 15.00 6.31
C LEU A 15 10.14 15.91 7.36
N ILE A 16 9.32 16.58 8.16
CA ILE A 16 9.76 17.50 9.22
C ILE A 16 9.12 17.03 10.53
N ASN A 17 9.89 16.91 11.60
CA ASN A 17 9.34 16.65 12.93
C ASN A 17 9.11 18.00 13.63
N ASP A 18 7.84 18.38 13.80
CA ASP A 18 7.45 19.64 14.43
C ASP A 18 6.04 19.53 15.05
N VAL A 19 5.60 20.56 15.78
CA VAL A 19 4.28 20.60 16.41
C VAL A 19 3.15 20.74 15.38
N ASP A 20 1.96 20.32 15.77
CA ASP A 20 0.77 20.49 14.96
C ASP A 20 0.31 21.95 14.91
N THR A 21 -0.27 22.37 13.79
CA THR A 21 -0.74 23.75 13.57
C THR A 21 -2.21 23.88 13.94
N THR A 22 -2.72 25.12 14.05
CA THR A 22 -4.16 25.34 14.23
C THR A 22 -4.62 26.44 13.29
N LEU A 23 -5.66 26.14 12.52
CA LEU A 23 -6.34 27.06 11.63
C LEU A 23 -7.66 27.52 12.26
N THR A 24 -7.83 28.84 12.31
CA THR A 24 -9.12 29.43 12.60
C THR A 24 -10.13 29.10 11.49
N GLU A 25 -11.42 29.19 11.80
CA GLU A 25 -12.48 29.08 10.82
C GLU A 25 -12.32 30.05 9.63
N THR A 26 -11.86 31.27 9.88
CA THR A 26 -11.61 32.28 8.84
C THR A 26 -10.49 31.83 7.91
N GLN A 27 -9.35 31.40 8.45
CA GLN A 27 -8.23 30.89 7.63
C GLN A 27 -8.64 29.69 6.78
N LYS A 28 -9.42 28.76 7.33
CA LYS A 28 -9.94 27.61 6.57
C LYS A 28 -10.82 28.04 5.39
N ASN A 29 -11.66 29.07 5.55
CA ASN A 29 -12.44 29.62 4.45
C ASN A 29 -11.52 30.27 3.41
N THR A 30 -10.59 31.13 3.84
CA THR A 30 -9.67 31.85 2.94
C THR A 30 -8.92 30.88 2.04
N LEU A 31 -8.29 29.84 2.61
CA LEU A 31 -7.54 28.85 1.84
C LEU A 31 -8.40 28.15 0.77
N LEU A 32 -9.64 27.77 1.10
CA LEU A 32 -10.55 27.13 0.14
C LEU A 32 -11.03 28.09 -0.94
N LEU A 33 -11.38 29.33 -0.57
CA LEU A 33 -11.88 30.33 -1.52
C LEU A 33 -10.78 30.77 -2.50
N GLU A 34 -9.54 30.87 -2.04
CA GLU A 34 -8.37 31.13 -2.90
C GLU A 34 -8.12 29.96 -3.87
N ALA A 35 -8.28 28.72 -3.40
CA ALA A 35 -8.12 27.53 -4.25
C ALA A 35 -9.29 27.28 -5.22
N LEU A 36 -10.46 27.88 -4.98
CA LEU A 36 -11.67 27.69 -5.78
C LEU A 36 -12.25 29.03 -6.25
N PRO A 37 -11.72 29.62 -7.35
CA PRO A 37 -12.22 30.88 -7.87
C PRO A 37 -13.72 30.84 -8.18
N GLY A 38 -14.50 31.72 -7.55
CA GLY A 38 -15.97 31.77 -7.66
C GLY A 38 -16.71 30.97 -6.60
N ALA A 39 -16.02 30.28 -5.69
CA ALA A 39 -16.64 29.72 -4.50
C ALA A 39 -17.10 30.82 -3.53
N THR A 40 -18.10 30.52 -2.71
CA THR A 40 -18.63 31.44 -1.69
C THR A 40 -18.91 30.70 -0.39
N THR A 41 -18.87 31.42 0.73
CA THR A 41 -19.33 30.87 2.02
C THR A 41 -20.80 31.18 2.21
N VAL A 42 -21.62 30.15 2.49
CA VAL A 42 -23.07 30.32 2.72
C VAL A 42 -23.53 29.55 3.95
N GLN A 43 -24.73 29.88 4.44
CA GLN A 43 -25.45 29.02 5.38
C GLN A 43 -26.28 28.01 4.58
N TYR A 44 -26.11 26.72 4.86
CA TYR A 44 -26.80 25.62 4.20
C TYR A 44 -27.08 24.50 5.22
N ALA A 45 -28.33 24.06 5.33
CA ALA A 45 -28.77 23.08 6.33
C ALA A 45 -28.26 23.40 7.77
N GLY A 46 -28.33 24.68 8.16
CA GLY A 46 -27.88 25.15 9.48
C GLY A 46 -26.36 25.14 9.71
N GLN A 47 -25.57 24.84 8.68
CA GLN A 47 -24.10 24.85 8.72
C GLN A 47 -23.51 25.88 7.75
N ARG A 48 -22.38 26.46 8.15
CA ARG A 48 -21.62 27.34 7.26
C ARG A 48 -20.70 26.50 6.38
N VAL A 49 -21.02 26.44 5.10
CA VAL A 49 -20.33 25.61 4.10
C VAL A 49 -19.66 26.49 3.04
N VAL A 50 -18.75 25.91 2.27
CA VAL A 50 -18.26 26.53 1.02
C VAL A 50 -19.05 25.95 -0.14
N ARG A 51 -19.68 26.81 -0.94
CA ARG A 51 -20.38 26.44 -2.18
C ARG A 51 -19.52 26.74 -3.37
N TYR A 52 -19.36 25.75 -4.25
CA TYR A 52 -18.66 25.89 -5.52
C TYR A 52 -19.41 25.08 -6.57
N ARG A 53 -20.07 25.76 -7.52
CA ARG A 53 -20.95 25.12 -8.51
C ARG A 53 -22.02 24.24 -7.82
N ASP A 54 -22.10 22.97 -8.17
CA ASP A 54 -22.99 21.97 -7.59
C ASP A 54 -22.44 21.38 -6.26
N GLN A 55 -21.22 21.71 -5.85
CA GLN A 55 -20.54 21.12 -4.70
C GLN A 55 -20.86 21.83 -3.37
N VAL A 56 -21.15 21.06 -2.33
CA VAL A 56 -21.30 21.53 -0.94
C VAL A 56 -20.10 21.03 -0.13
N ILE A 57 -19.17 21.93 0.17
CA ILE A 57 -17.91 21.58 0.82
C ILE A 57 -17.99 21.86 2.32
N LEU A 58 -17.94 20.78 3.09
CA LEU A 58 -17.74 20.78 4.54
C LEU A 58 -16.26 20.61 4.82
N LYS A 59 -15.73 21.43 5.73
CA LYS A 59 -14.28 21.57 5.91
C LYS A 59 -13.83 21.40 7.35
N ALA A 60 -12.74 20.69 7.53
CA ALA A 60 -12.06 20.52 8.81
C ALA A 60 -10.56 20.62 8.58
N GLN A 61 -9.81 20.96 9.63
CA GLN A 61 -8.35 20.90 9.54
C GLN A 61 -7.90 19.45 9.72
N VAL A 62 -6.91 19.04 8.94
CA VAL A 62 -6.16 17.81 9.18
C VAL A 62 -5.22 18.03 10.37
N THR A 63 -5.38 17.22 11.41
CA THR A 63 -4.56 17.28 12.63
C THR A 63 -4.06 15.90 13.03
N TYR A 64 -3.05 15.85 13.90
CA TYR A 64 -2.59 14.62 14.52
C TYR A 64 -3.73 13.90 15.27
N LEU A 65 -3.73 12.57 15.17
CA LEU A 65 -4.77 11.71 15.75
C LEU A 65 -4.81 11.78 17.29
N GLY A 66 -3.69 12.12 17.93
CA GLY A 66 -3.57 12.21 19.39
C GLY A 66 -2.91 10.98 20.01
N ILE A 67 -2.44 11.12 21.24
CA ILE A 67 -1.81 10.02 22.01
C ILE A 67 -2.87 8.93 22.26
N PRO A 68 -2.54 7.62 22.13
CA PRO A 68 -1.19 7.04 21.99
C PRO A 68 -0.75 6.74 20.55
N TRP A 69 -1.37 7.34 19.55
CA TRP A 69 -1.12 7.00 18.14
C TRP A 69 0.21 7.55 17.63
N GLU A 70 0.78 6.89 16.62
CA GLU A 70 2.05 7.25 16.01
C GLU A 70 1.99 8.63 15.33
N SER A 71 3.12 9.35 15.28
CA SER A 71 3.22 10.74 14.78
C SER A 71 2.71 10.93 13.35
N PHE A 72 2.74 9.88 12.53
CA PHE A 72 2.24 9.90 11.15
C PHE A 72 0.71 9.79 11.04
N LYS A 73 0.00 9.38 12.11
CA LYS A 73 -1.46 9.18 12.05
C LYS A 73 -2.17 10.51 12.22
N LYS A 74 -2.95 10.89 11.21
CA LYS A 74 -3.70 12.14 11.16
C LYS A 74 -5.18 11.87 10.98
N ARG A 75 -6.00 12.91 11.17
CA ARG A 75 -7.44 12.86 10.94
C ARG A 75 -8.04 14.22 10.63
N ILE A 76 -9.27 14.20 10.13
CA ILE A 76 -10.25 15.26 10.37
C ILE A 76 -11.28 14.80 11.38
N GLN A 77 -11.84 15.73 12.14
CA GLN A 77 -13.05 15.49 12.92
C GLN A 77 -14.27 15.66 12.02
N VAL A 78 -15.20 14.71 12.04
CA VAL A 78 -16.44 14.71 11.26
C VAL A 78 -17.63 14.85 12.23
N PRO A 79 -18.16 16.05 12.44
CA PRO A 79 -19.31 16.26 13.33
C PRO A 79 -20.58 15.61 12.78
N ARG A 80 -21.46 15.08 13.65
CA ARG A 80 -22.74 14.46 13.25
C ARG A 80 -23.59 15.33 12.32
N ARG A 81 -23.62 16.65 12.54
CA ARG A 81 -24.30 17.63 11.67
C ARG A 81 -23.84 17.63 10.21
N TRP A 82 -22.67 17.09 9.90
CA TRP A 82 -22.21 16.92 8.51
C TRP A 82 -23.00 15.84 7.77
N VAL A 83 -23.49 14.82 8.49
CA VAL A 83 -24.37 13.80 7.92
C VAL A 83 -25.71 14.42 7.50
N GLU A 84 -26.27 15.30 8.34
CA GLU A 84 -27.51 16.02 8.02
C GLU A 84 -27.35 16.91 6.78
N VAL A 85 -26.23 17.64 6.68
CA VAL A 85 -25.90 18.45 5.50
C VAL A 85 -25.70 17.58 4.26
N HIS A 86 -25.03 16.43 4.41
CA HIS A 86 -24.81 15.47 3.33
C HIS A 86 -26.14 14.97 2.75
N ASP A 87 -27.06 14.53 3.62
CA ASP A 87 -28.34 13.97 3.19
C ASP A 87 -29.21 15.04 2.51
N GLN A 88 -29.22 16.28 3.04
CA GLN A 88 -29.92 17.39 2.39
C GLN A 88 -29.29 17.74 1.04
N ALA A 89 -27.96 17.79 0.95
CA ALA A 89 -27.26 18.08 -0.31
C ALA A 89 -27.62 17.06 -1.40
N LEU A 90 -27.61 15.76 -1.07
CA LEU A 90 -28.03 14.72 -2.01
C LEU A 90 -29.50 14.89 -2.43
N SER A 91 -30.40 15.18 -1.49
CA SER A 91 -31.82 15.43 -1.79
C SER A 91 -32.02 16.64 -2.71
N ASP A 92 -31.15 17.64 -2.63
CA ASP A 92 -31.20 18.85 -3.45
C ASP A 92 -30.47 18.69 -4.79
N GLY A 93 -29.96 17.50 -5.12
CA GLY A 93 -29.20 17.23 -6.34
C GLY A 93 -27.80 17.85 -6.34
N LEU A 94 -27.24 18.10 -5.17
CA LEU A 94 -25.91 18.66 -4.97
C LEU A 94 -24.91 17.56 -4.58
N THR A 95 -23.62 17.83 -4.79
CA THR A 95 -22.55 16.90 -4.44
C THR A 95 -21.90 17.31 -3.09
N PRO A 96 -22.15 16.60 -1.98
CA PRO A 96 -21.47 16.87 -0.72
C PRO A 96 -20.01 16.40 -0.75
N ARG A 97 -19.11 17.16 -0.12
CA ARG A 97 -17.67 16.84 0.01
C ARG A 97 -17.20 17.07 1.44
N PHE A 98 -16.44 16.13 1.99
CA PHE A 98 -15.79 16.28 3.29
C PHE A 98 -14.30 16.56 3.06
N VAL A 99 -13.89 17.82 3.19
CA VAL A 99 -12.55 18.27 2.84
C VAL A 99 -11.72 18.55 4.09
N GLY A 100 -10.63 17.79 4.25
CA GLY A 100 -9.55 18.10 5.16
C GLY A 100 -8.61 19.16 4.58
N ILE A 101 -8.17 20.09 5.43
CA ILE A 101 -7.19 21.12 5.08
C ILE A 101 -5.92 20.83 5.87
N TYR A 102 -4.86 20.43 5.18
CA TYR A 102 -3.52 20.37 5.73
C TYR A 102 -2.81 21.69 5.43
N HIS A 103 -2.21 22.32 6.45
CA HIS A 103 -1.44 23.55 6.28
C HIS A 103 -0.24 23.62 7.23
N TYR A 104 0.97 23.62 6.68
CA TYR A 104 2.23 23.70 7.43
C TYR A 104 3.33 24.31 6.58
N GLY A 105 4.14 25.23 7.12
CA GLY A 105 5.33 25.75 6.42
C GLY A 105 5.07 26.34 5.03
N GLY A 106 3.88 26.92 4.79
CA GLY A 106 3.47 27.43 3.48
C GLY A 106 2.93 26.37 2.51
N VAL A 107 2.93 25.10 2.89
CA VAL A 107 2.27 24.01 2.14
C VAL A 107 0.79 23.99 2.48
N THR A 108 -0.05 23.91 1.45
CA THR A 108 -1.48 23.64 1.59
C THR A 108 -1.84 22.45 0.73
N LEU A 109 -2.46 21.43 1.35
CA LEU A 109 -3.06 20.29 0.67
C LEU A 109 -4.52 20.16 1.10
N PHE A 110 -5.37 19.78 0.16
CA PHE A 110 -6.75 19.41 0.45
C PHE A 110 -6.89 17.90 0.38
N VAL A 111 -7.61 17.32 1.34
CA VAL A 111 -7.88 15.89 1.37
C VAL A 111 -9.38 15.70 1.26
N ASP A 112 -9.84 15.20 0.13
CA ASP A 112 -11.25 14.90 -0.12
C ASP A 112 -11.56 13.49 0.39
N PHE A 113 -12.34 13.40 1.46
CA PHE A 113 -12.85 12.16 2.03
C PHE A 113 -14.21 11.86 1.43
N ASP A 114 -14.36 10.70 0.80
CA ASP A 114 -15.62 10.31 0.15
C ASP A 114 -16.73 10.11 1.20
N PRO A 115 -17.73 11.02 1.29
CA PRO A 115 -18.72 10.96 2.36
C PRO A 115 -19.52 9.65 2.37
N SER A 116 -19.73 9.02 1.20
CA SER A 116 -20.51 7.78 1.07
C SER A 116 -19.92 6.62 1.88
N THR A 117 -18.60 6.62 2.09
CA THR A 117 -17.90 5.61 2.87
C THR A 117 -17.95 5.87 4.39
N TYR A 118 -18.19 7.11 4.81
CA TYR A 118 -18.19 7.51 6.21
C TYR A 118 -19.60 7.62 6.81
N VAL A 119 -20.58 8.12 6.07
CA VAL A 119 -21.92 8.41 6.65
C VAL A 119 -22.68 7.15 7.09
N THR A 120 -22.42 6.00 6.46
CA THR A 120 -23.18 4.75 6.67
C THR A 120 -22.75 3.95 7.92
N ARG A 121 -21.63 4.29 8.56
CA ARG A 121 -21.02 3.44 9.59
C ARG A 121 -21.44 3.80 11.01
N LYS A 122 -22.28 3.01 11.66
CA LYS A 122 -22.78 3.30 13.04
C LYS A 122 -21.69 3.50 14.12
N ALA A 123 -20.45 3.04 13.92
CA ALA A 123 -19.45 2.93 15.00
C ALA A 123 -18.23 3.88 14.92
N ASN A 124 -17.97 4.60 13.81
CA ASN A 124 -16.69 5.32 13.61
C ASN A 124 -16.82 6.79 13.14
N ASN A 125 -18.01 7.37 13.18
CA ASN A 125 -18.35 8.59 12.44
C ASN A 125 -17.83 9.92 13.03
N SER A 126 -16.90 9.90 13.97
CA SER A 126 -16.34 11.15 14.52
C SER A 126 -15.06 11.59 13.82
N ALA A 127 -14.42 10.72 13.01
CA ALA A 127 -13.18 11.08 12.34
C ALA A 127 -12.96 10.31 11.04
N ALA A 128 -12.32 10.98 10.08
CA ALA A 128 -11.76 10.36 8.89
C ALA A 128 -10.23 10.42 8.98
N HIS A 129 -9.57 9.29 8.76
CA HIS A 129 -8.15 9.12 9.03
C HIS A 129 -7.32 9.17 7.75
N LEU A 130 -6.07 9.60 7.89
CA LEU A 130 -5.04 9.57 6.86
C LEU A 130 -3.66 9.44 7.51
N ALA A 131 -2.67 9.05 6.73
CA ALA A 131 -1.27 9.00 7.14
C ALA A 131 -0.52 10.23 6.59
N THR A 132 0.61 10.58 7.22
CA THR A 132 1.54 11.58 6.66
C THR A 132 2.00 11.21 5.26
N ASN A 133 2.14 9.92 4.95
CA ASN A 133 2.49 9.48 3.61
C ASN A 133 1.43 9.90 2.56
N ASP A 134 0.14 9.96 2.91
CA ASP A 134 -0.91 10.42 1.97
C ASP A 134 -0.67 11.88 1.55
N LEU A 135 -0.26 12.71 2.50
CA LEU A 135 0.10 14.11 2.26
C LEU A 135 1.39 14.24 1.46
N PHE A 136 2.38 13.40 1.76
CA PHE A 136 3.62 13.32 1.00
C PHE A 136 3.37 13.02 -0.48
N GLN A 137 2.57 11.98 -0.77
CA GLN A 137 2.22 11.60 -2.13
C GLN A 137 1.47 12.72 -2.86
N ALA A 138 0.50 13.35 -2.20
CA ALA A 138 -0.23 14.47 -2.80
C ALA A 138 0.68 15.67 -3.10
N GLN A 139 1.64 15.98 -2.23
CA GLN A 139 2.58 17.06 -2.46
C GLN A 139 3.52 16.78 -3.64
N THR A 140 4.02 15.55 -3.76
CA THR A 140 5.02 15.18 -4.79
C THR A 140 4.41 14.84 -6.14
N LEU A 141 3.25 14.18 -6.16
CA LEU A 141 2.55 13.74 -7.38
C LEU A 141 1.45 14.71 -7.83
N GLY A 142 1.00 15.61 -6.94
CA GLY A 142 -0.10 16.52 -7.19
C GLY A 142 -1.47 15.96 -6.78
N LEU A 143 -1.77 14.71 -7.13
CA LEU A 143 -2.96 13.98 -6.69
C LEU A 143 -2.56 12.58 -6.20
N PHE A 144 -3.20 12.13 -5.12
CA PHE A 144 -3.03 10.77 -4.61
C PHE A 144 -4.33 10.25 -3.99
N SER A 145 -4.91 9.20 -4.58
CA SER A 145 -6.08 8.51 -4.03
C SER A 145 -5.71 7.16 -3.42
N ARG A 146 -6.34 6.79 -2.32
CA ARG A 146 -6.32 5.39 -1.85
C ARG A 146 -7.61 5.00 -1.17
N THR A 147 -7.79 3.68 -1.04
CA THR A 147 -8.81 3.08 -0.20
C THR A 147 -8.10 2.45 0.99
N ASP A 148 -8.50 2.82 2.20
CA ASP A 148 -7.94 2.23 3.42
C ASP A 148 -8.44 0.80 3.65
N ARG A 149 -7.87 0.11 4.63
CA ARG A 149 -8.28 -1.26 5.00
C ARG A 149 -9.75 -1.41 5.42
N ASN A 150 -10.40 -0.30 5.78
CA ASN A 150 -11.81 -0.32 6.13
C ASN A 150 -12.67 -0.02 4.89
N GLY A 151 -12.13 0.18 3.69
CA GLY A 151 -12.90 0.54 2.51
C GLY A 151 -13.25 2.03 2.43
N ASN A 152 -12.63 2.90 3.23
CA ASN A 152 -12.83 4.34 3.10
C ASN A 152 -11.95 4.91 1.99
N ARG A 153 -12.52 5.73 1.12
CA ARG A 153 -11.79 6.37 0.03
C ARG A 153 -11.42 7.81 0.39
N LEU A 154 -10.16 8.15 0.17
CA LEU A 154 -9.65 9.51 0.33
C LEU A 154 -8.76 9.89 -0.85
N THR A 155 -8.73 11.19 -1.15
CA THR A 155 -7.85 11.76 -2.19
C THR A 155 -7.15 13.00 -1.65
N GLY A 156 -5.82 12.94 -1.53
CA GLY A 156 -5.00 14.13 -1.29
C GLY A 156 -4.75 14.88 -2.59
N VAL A 157 -4.86 16.20 -2.55
CA VAL A 157 -4.78 17.09 -3.71
C VAL A 157 -3.96 18.32 -3.37
N ARG A 158 -2.97 18.64 -4.21
CA ARG A 158 -2.18 19.86 -4.10
C ARG A 158 -3.04 21.08 -4.42
N VAL A 159 -2.79 22.18 -3.72
CA VAL A 159 -3.61 23.41 -3.77
C VAL A 159 -3.86 23.92 -5.20
N ASP A 160 -2.86 23.87 -6.08
CA ASP A 160 -2.91 24.32 -7.48
C ASP A 160 -3.81 23.46 -8.37
N LEU A 161 -4.05 22.21 -7.98
CA LEU A 161 -4.86 21.24 -8.74
C LEU A 161 -6.28 21.08 -8.20
N PHE A 162 -6.59 21.69 -7.05
CA PHE A 162 -7.83 21.44 -6.33
C PHE A 162 -9.09 21.84 -7.12
N ALA A 163 -9.06 22.98 -7.81
CA ALA A 163 -10.17 23.40 -8.66
C ALA A 163 -10.39 22.44 -9.83
N ASP A 164 -9.34 21.92 -10.46
CA ASP A 164 -9.46 20.97 -11.57
C ASP A 164 -9.92 19.60 -11.10
N TYR A 165 -9.43 19.13 -9.95
CA TYR A 165 -9.90 17.92 -9.30
C TYR A 165 -11.40 17.95 -9.02
N ILE A 166 -11.89 19.02 -8.37
CA ILE A 166 -13.32 19.17 -8.05
C ILE A 166 -14.19 19.22 -9.32
N ARG A 167 -13.65 19.73 -10.44
CA ARG A 167 -14.32 19.77 -11.74
C ARG A 167 -14.23 18.46 -12.53
N GLY A 168 -13.52 17.46 -12.03
CA GLY A 168 -13.24 16.21 -12.75
C GLY A 168 -12.29 16.38 -13.94
N LEU A 169 -11.51 17.47 -13.97
CA LEU A 169 -10.54 17.79 -15.03
C LEU A 169 -9.13 17.30 -14.69
N ALA A 170 -8.83 17.08 -13.41
CA ALA A 170 -7.60 16.46 -12.95
C ALA A 170 -7.89 15.07 -12.40
N THR A 171 -7.27 14.06 -12.99
CA THR A 171 -7.35 12.66 -12.58
C THR A 171 -5.97 12.12 -12.29
N GLU A 172 -5.90 11.18 -11.36
CA GLU A 172 -4.66 10.47 -11.09
C GLU A 172 -4.45 9.34 -12.11
N GLU A 173 -3.29 9.32 -12.77
CA GLU A 173 -2.89 8.21 -13.64
C GLU A 173 -2.03 7.22 -12.87
N ARG A 174 -2.40 5.93 -12.92
CA ARG A 174 -1.70 4.86 -12.18
C ARG A 174 -1.45 3.63 -13.05
N PRO A 175 -0.67 3.77 -14.15
CA PRO A 175 -0.45 2.69 -15.11
C PRO A 175 0.10 1.42 -14.47
N TYR A 176 1.01 1.53 -13.49
CA TYR A 176 1.55 0.37 -12.77
C TYR A 176 0.49 -0.37 -11.96
N LEU A 177 -0.48 0.35 -11.36
CA LEU A 177 -1.54 -0.29 -10.60
C LEU A 177 -2.52 -1.03 -11.51
N ASP A 178 -2.76 -0.51 -12.72
CA ASP A 178 -3.67 -1.14 -13.67
C ASP A 178 -3.12 -2.50 -14.12
N VAL A 179 -1.79 -2.63 -14.32
CA VAL A 179 -1.13 -3.93 -14.56
C VAL A 179 -1.46 -4.94 -13.47
N PHE A 180 -1.39 -4.53 -12.19
CA PHE A 180 -1.69 -5.44 -11.09
C PHE A 180 -3.19 -5.70 -10.92
N LYS A 181 -4.07 -4.75 -11.23
CA LYS A 181 -5.52 -4.99 -11.24
C LYS A 181 -5.88 -6.05 -12.27
N GLU A 182 -5.31 -5.98 -13.47
CA GLU A 182 -5.51 -6.97 -14.53
C GLU A 182 -4.97 -8.34 -14.12
N PHE A 183 -3.74 -8.41 -13.60
CA PHE A 183 -3.20 -9.67 -13.09
C PHE A 183 -4.05 -10.26 -11.98
N ASN A 184 -4.52 -9.42 -11.04
CA ASN A 184 -5.36 -9.85 -9.92
C ASN A 184 -6.74 -10.35 -10.37
N ALA A 185 -7.30 -9.83 -11.46
CA ALA A 185 -8.56 -10.33 -12.00
C ALA A 185 -8.45 -11.80 -12.48
N GLU A 186 -7.25 -12.25 -12.83
CA GLU A 186 -6.97 -13.64 -13.19
C GLU A 186 -6.44 -14.48 -12.03
N PHE A 187 -5.63 -13.88 -11.14
CA PHE A 187 -4.84 -14.60 -10.14
C PHE A 187 -5.49 -14.64 -8.75
N LEU A 188 -6.09 -13.53 -8.31
CA LEU A 188 -6.80 -13.52 -7.03
C LEU A 188 -8.13 -14.25 -7.18
N GLY A 189 -8.49 -15.04 -6.16
CA GLY A 189 -9.76 -15.77 -6.14
C GLY A 189 -9.70 -17.14 -6.81
N HIS A 190 -8.52 -17.58 -7.26
CA HIS A 190 -8.26 -19.00 -7.43
C HIS A 190 -8.54 -19.73 -6.11
N GLY A 191 -9.15 -20.91 -6.20
CA GLY A 191 -9.38 -21.77 -5.05
C GLY A 191 -8.07 -22.26 -4.42
N ARG A 192 -8.18 -23.34 -3.64
CA ARG A 192 -7.01 -24.00 -3.05
C ARG A 192 -6.06 -24.47 -4.16
N LEU A 193 -4.83 -23.96 -4.17
CA LEU A 193 -3.76 -24.36 -5.08
C LEU A 193 -2.90 -25.42 -4.41
N GLU A 194 -2.86 -26.62 -4.98
CA GLU A 194 -2.04 -27.72 -4.45
C GLU A 194 -0.58 -27.55 -4.86
N ALA A 195 0.35 -27.85 -3.94
CA ALA A 195 1.77 -27.68 -4.16
C ALA A 195 2.28 -28.49 -5.36
N LEU A 196 1.85 -29.74 -5.49
CA LEU A 196 2.32 -30.64 -6.53
C LEU A 196 1.90 -30.16 -7.93
N ASP A 197 0.67 -29.65 -8.07
CA ASP A 197 0.18 -29.10 -9.32
C ASP A 197 0.97 -27.85 -9.72
N ALA A 198 1.19 -26.94 -8.76
CA ALA A 198 1.93 -25.71 -8.97
C ALA A 198 3.40 -25.97 -9.38
N VAL A 199 4.11 -26.87 -8.69
CA VAL A 199 5.51 -27.18 -9.03
C VAL A 199 5.63 -27.95 -10.35
N GLN A 200 4.67 -28.81 -10.67
CA GLN A 200 4.64 -29.51 -11.97
C GLN A 200 4.37 -28.54 -13.12
N GLU A 201 3.47 -27.57 -12.94
CA GLU A 201 3.23 -26.51 -13.91
C GLU A 201 4.51 -25.71 -14.17
N MET A 202 5.16 -25.22 -13.11
CA MET A 202 6.43 -24.51 -13.22
C MET A 202 7.53 -25.35 -13.89
N TYR A 203 7.60 -26.65 -13.57
CA TYR A 203 8.58 -27.57 -14.17
C TYR A 203 8.36 -27.77 -15.67
N ARG A 204 7.10 -27.95 -16.11
CA ARG A 204 6.75 -28.02 -17.54
C ARG A 204 7.12 -26.75 -18.28
N ALA A 205 6.98 -25.60 -17.63
CA ALA A 205 7.38 -24.29 -18.15
C ALA A 205 8.90 -24.00 -18.04
N GLN A 206 9.69 -24.94 -17.52
CA GLN A 206 11.13 -24.78 -17.28
C GLN A 206 11.49 -23.55 -16.41
N TRP A 207 10.60 -23.18 -15.49
CA TRP A 207 10.86 -22.10 -14.54
C TRP A 207 12.05 -22.47 -13.64
N PRO A 208 12.90 -21.51 -13.21
CA PRO A 208 13.88 -21.78 -12.16
C PRO A 208 13.20 -22.03 -10.80
N ASP A 209 13.92 -22.58 -9.83
CA ASP A 209 13.45 -22.70 -8.43
C ASP A 209 12.27 -23.66 -8.15
N THR A 210 11.80 -24.43 -9.13
CA THR A 210 10.68 -25.40 -8.98
C THR A 210 10.92 -26.48 -7.92
N MET A 211 12.18 -26.72 -7.59
CA MET A 211 12.62 -27.75 -6.65
C MET A 211 12.72 -27.23 -5.21
N GLN A 212 12.44 -25.94 -4.96
CA GLN A 212 12.52 -25.33 -3.63
C GLN A 212 11.22 -25.50 -2.83
N GLY A 213 11.31 -25.51 -1.49
CA GLY A 213 10.17 -25.75 -0.61
C GLY A 213 9.25 -24.53 -0.44
N GLU A 214 9.77 -23.33 -0.74
CA GLU A 214 9.07 -22.05 -0.73
C GLU A 214 8.23 -21.82 -2.01
N TRP A 215 7.61 -22.90 -2.52
CA TRP A 215 6.98 -22.94 -3.85
C TRP A 215 5.92 -21.85 -4.08
N ALA A 216 5.19 -21.43 -3.04
CA ALA A 216 4.14 -20.42 -3.19
C ALA A 216 4.69 -19.07 -3.67
N GLY A 217 5.88 -18.68 -3.20
CA GLY A 217 6.57 -17.48 -3.68
C GLY A 217 7.02 -17.63 -5.14
N PHE A 218 7.69 -18.74 -5.45
CA PHE A 218 8.17 -19.02 -6.81
C PHE A 218 7.03 -19.17 -7.83
N TYR A 219 5.89 -19.71 -7.42
CA TYR A 219 4.70 -19.84 -8.27
C TYR A 219 4.09 -18.47 -8.57
N LEU A 220 4.02 -17.59 -7.57
CA LEU A 220 3.59 -16.20 -7.77
C LEU A 220 4.51 -15.46 -8.75
N GLU A 221 5.84 -15.58 -8.58
CA GLU A 221 6.82 -15.00 -9.52
C GLU A 221 6.63 -15.52 -10.95
N TYR A 222 6.49 -16.84 -11.11
CA TYR A 222 6.24 -17.49 -12.39
C TYR A 222 4.97 -16.95 -13.06
N ARG A 223 3.84 -16.95 -12.32
CA ARG A 223 2.54 -16.50 -12.84
C ARG A 223 2.55 -15.03 -13.21
N LEU A 224 3.19 -14.17 -12.41
CA LEU A 224 3.33 -12.76 -12.75
C LEU A 224 4.20 -12.57 -13.99
N ASN A 225 5.36 -13.23 -14.08
CA ASN A 225 6.24 -13.12 -15.24
C ASN A 225 5.54 -13.58 -16.54
N GLU A 226 4.83 -14.71 -16.51
CA GLU A 226 4.05 -15.19 -17.64
C GLU A 226 2.98 -14.17 -18.06
N PHE A 227 2.23 -13.63 -17.09
CA PHE A 227 1.24 -12.58 -17.34
C PHE A 227 1.86 -11.37 -18.03
N LEU A 228 2.95 -10.83 -17.47
CA LEU A 228 3.62 -9.61 -17.96
C LEU A 228 4.12 -9.77 -19.40
N ARG A 229 4.64 -10.96 -19.75
CA ARG A 229 5.08 -11.27 -21.12
C ARG A 229 3.89 -11.38 -22.07
N ARG A 230 2.86 -12.11 -21.68
CA ARG A 230 1.67 -12.36 -22.50
C ARG A 230 0.85 -11.10 -22.77
N SER A 231 0.67 -10.24 -21.76
CA SER A 231 -0.10 -9.00 -21.88
C SER A 231 0.68 -7.86 -22.52
N GLY A 232 2.01 -7.96 -22.61
CA GLY A 232 2.87 -6.86 -23.02
C GLY A 232 3.13 -5.82 -21.92
N ALA A 233 2.57 -6.02 -20.72
CA ALA A 233 2.76 -5.14 -19.55
C ALA A 233 4.21 -5.12 -19.04
N TYR A 234 5.08 -6.03 -19.51
CA TYR A 234 6.52 -6.03 -19.23
C TYR A 234 7.23 -4.69 -19.53
N ARG A 235 6.61 -3.83 -20.36
CA ARG A 235 7.10 -2.48 -20.69
C ARG A 235 6.86 -1.43 -19.61
N LEU A 236 5.99 -1.74 -18.65
CA LEU A 236 5.67 -0.89 -17.49
C LEU A 236 6.19 -1.52 -16.20
N VAL A 237 6.05 -2.83 -16.07
CA VAL A 237 6.50 -3.62 -14.91
C VAL A 237 7.25 -4.84 -15.41
N ALA A 238 8.53 -4.96 -15.13
CA ALA A 238 9.33 -6.11 -15.49
C ALA A 238 9.66 -6.96 -14.26
N PHE A 239 9.50 -8.28 -14.37
CA PHE A 239 10.04 -9.23 -13.42
C PHE A 239 11.47 -9.62 -13.82
N GLN A 240 12.40 -9.66 -12.86
CA GLN A 240 13.79 -10.00 -13.13
C GLN A 240 14.41 -10.85 -12.01
N LYS A 241 15.41 -11.66 -12.37
CA LYS A 241 16.27 -12.41 -11.44
C LYS A 241 17.74 -12.04 -11.72
N VAL A 242 18.14 -10.79 -11.43
CA VAL A 242 19.47 -10.28 -11.76
C VAL A 242 20.44 -10.47 -10.58
N LYS A 243 21.23 -11.54 -10.62
CA LYS A 243 22.30 -11.78 -9.64
C LYS A 243 23.63 -11.22 -10.16
N ARG A 244 23.85 -9.92 -10.02
CA ARG A 244 25.14 -9.27 -10.32
C ARG A 244 25.65 -8.51 -9.11
N ARG A 245 26.93 -8.69 -8.79
CA ARG A 245 27.56 -8.05 -7.61
C ARG A 245 27.59 -6.53 -7.79
N GLY A 246 26.88 -5.80 -6.94
CA GLY A 246 26.81 -4.33 -6.94
C GLY A 246 25.54 -3.73 -7.54
N ASP A 247 24.75 -4.56 -8.24
CA ASP A 247 23.42 -4.19 -8.74
C ASP A 247 22.36 -4.39 -7.65
N LEU A 248 21.25 -3.65 -7.76
CA LEU A 248 20.11 -3.83 -6.87
C LEU A 248 19.37 -5.13 -7.26
N ASP A 249 19.44 -6.15 -6.41
CA ASP A 249 18.83 -7.48 -6.64
C ASP A 249 17.38 -7.47 -6.11
N TYR A 250 16.49 -6.89 -6.91
CA TYR A 250 15.06 -6.84 -6.64
C TYR A 250 14.25 -7.50 -7.76
N ASP A 251 13.12 -8.08 -7.37
CA ASP A 251 12.26 -8.86 -8.27
C ASP A 251 11.58 -8.01 -9.36
N LEU A 252 11.26 -6.75 -9.06
CA LEU A 252 10.44 -5.88 -9.91
C LEU A 252 11.16 -4.59 -10.31
N VAL A 253 10.98 -4.21 -11.57
CA VAL A 253 11.41 -2.92 -12.11
C VAL A 253 10.21 -2.22 -12.73
N PHE A 254 9.98 -0.96 -12.33
CA PHE A 254 8.94 -0.10 -12.86
C PHE A 254 9.57 0.92 -13.81
N THR A 255 9.03 1.05 -15.02
CA THR A 255 9.64 1.87 -16.08
C THR A 255 8.72 2.96 -16.58
N ASP A 256 9.27 4.16 -16.72
CA ASP A 256 8.67 5.28 -17.43
C ASP A 256 9.43 5.52 -18.74
N GLY A 257 8.87 4.98 -19.83
CA GLY A 257 9.57 4.90 -21.11
C GLY A 257 10.90 4.13 -20.99
N PRO A 258 12.05 4.72 -21.39
CA PRO A 258 13.36 4.06 -21.29
C PRO A 258 13.99 4.15 -19.89
N GLN A 259 13.37 4.86 -18.94
CA GLN A 259 13.95 5.11 -17.62
C GLN A 259 13.32 4.20 -16.56
N VAL A 260 14.13 3.78 -15.58
CA VAL A 260 13.62 3.11 -14.40
C VAL A 260 13.02 4.16 -13.47
N ALA A 261 11.71 4.07 -13.24
CA ALA A 261 10.98 4.95 -12.33
C ALA A 261 11.21 4.55 -10.87
N CYS A 262 11.18 3.25 -10.57
CA CYS A 262 11.56 2.69 -9.27
C CYS A 262 11.75 1.16 -9.35
N TYR A 263 12.22 0.58 -8.24
CA TYR A 263 12.27 -0.87 -8.04
C TYR A 263 11.21 -1.32 -7.04
N GLY A 264 10.95 -2.61 -7.05
CA GLY A 264 10.14 -3.25 -6.02
C GLY A 264 10.45 -4.71 -5.83
N ASP A 265 9.82 -5.28 -4.82
CA ASP A 265 9.95 -6.68 -4.43
C ASP A 265 8.62 -7.40 -4.53
N LEU A 266 8.66 -8.67 -4.93
CA LEU A 266 7.47 -9.51 -4.93
C LEU A 266 7.53 -10.45 -3.74
N LYS A 267 6.49 -10.46 -2.90
CA LYS A 267 6.44 -11.27 -1.69
C LYS A 267 5.15 -12.07 -1.61
N ALA A 268 5.29 -13.32 -1.22
CA ALA A 268 4.18 -14.16 -0.77
C ALA A 268 4.26 -14.32 0.75
N SER A 269 3.20 -13.93 1.47
CA SER A 269 3.16 -13.94 2.93
C SER A 269 1.90 -14.65 3.43
N SER A 270 1.99 -15.33 4.57
CA SER A 270 0.79 -15.91 5.20
C SER A 270 -0.03 -14.79 5.85
N ILE A 271 -1.36 -14.89 5.75
CA ILE A 271 -2.29 -13.94 6.41
C ILE A 271 -2.07 -13.87 7.93
N THR A 272 -1.56 -14.93 8.54
CA THR A 272 -1.33 -15.03 10.00
C THR A 272 -0.06 -14.33 10.47
N GLU A 273 0.87 -14.01 9.57
CA GLU A 273 2.13 -13.36 9.95
C GLU A 273 1.89 -11.89 10.26
N HIS A 274 2.46 -11.36 11.35
CA HIS A 274 2.31 -9.97 11.73
C HIS A 274 3.29 -9.02 11.03
N GLU A 275 4.38 -9.59 10.50
CA GLU A 275 5.44 -8.85 9.82
C GLU A 275 5.70 -9.50 8.47
N SER A 276 6.06 -8.70 7.47
CA SER A 276 6.55 -9.23 6.19
C SER A 276 8.06 -9.00 6.10
N PRO A 277 8.86 -10.04 5.82
CA PRO A 277 10.31 -9.91 5.70
C PRO A 277 10.64 -8.99 4.53
N GLY A 278 11.37 -7.92 4.81
CA GLY A 278 11.85 -6.97 3.81
C GLY A 278 13.30 -7.19 3.43
N ASN A 279 13.82 -6.18 2.73
CA ASN A 279 15.15 -6.20 2.12
C ASN A 279 16.26 -5.79 3.08
N ASP A 280 17.50 -5.95 2.63
CA ASP A 280 18.64 -5.32 3.26
C ASP A 280 18.44 -3.81 3.35
N ALA A 281 18.69 -3.26 4.54
CA ALA A 281 18.44 -1.86 4.83
C ALA A 281 19.36 -0.92 4.05
N GLU A 282 20.62 -1.31 3.79
CA GLU A 282 21.56 -0.49 3.03
C GLU A 282 21.18 -0.45 1.55
N ASP A 283 20.82 -1.60 0.96
CA ASP A 283 20.34 -1.64 -0.42
C ASP A 283 19.03 -0.85 -0.56
N LEU A 284 18.10 -0.98 0.39
CA LEU A 284 16.85 -0.22 0.36
C LEU A 284 17.10 1.28 0.52
N ARG A 285 18.02 1.70 1.42
CA ARG A 285 18.46 3.10 1.54
C ARG A 285 18.97 3.63 0.21
N ARG A 286 19.87 2.88 -0.43
CA ARG A 286 20.46 3.23 -1.73
C ARG A 286 19.38 3.34 -2.80
N CYS A 287 18.44 2.40 -2.86
CA CYS A 287 17.34 2.42 -3.81
C CYS A 287 16.44 3.66 -3.65
N VAL A 288 15.99 3.93 -2.42
CA VAL A 288 15.15 5.11 -2.14
C VAL A 288 15.90 6.41 -2.43
N ALA A 289 17.21 6.46 -2.14
CA ALA A 289 18.03 7.64 -2.46
C ALA A 289 18.18 7.86 -3.98
N LEU A 290 18.29 6.80 -4.78
CA LEU A 290 18.47 6.88 -6.23
C LEU A 290 17.17 7.10 -7.00
N TYR A 291 16.08 6.44 -6.58
CA TYR A 291 14.81 6.40 -7.33
C TYR A 291 13.65 7.07 -6.59
N GLY A 292 13.90 7.63 -5.41
CA GLY A 292 12.91 8.33 -4.57
C GLY A 292 11.97 7.41 -3.78
N ARG A 293 11.79 6.17 -4.23
CA ARG A 293 10.85 5.20 -3.66
C ARG A 293 11.20 3.73 -3.97
N PHE A 294 10.54 2.84 -3.25
CA PHE A 294 10.60 1.39 -3.43
C PHE A 294 9.24 0.76 -3.13
N TRP A 295 8.80 -0.22 -3.91
CA TRP A 295 7.50 -0.88 -3.71
C TRP A 295 7.64 -2.32 -3.21
N TYR A 296 7.01 -2.66 -2.09
CA TYR A 296 6.71 -4.05 -1.76
C TYR A 296 5.36 -4.42 -2.34
N VAL A 297 5.34 -5.41 -3.23
CA VAL A 297 4.11 -6.01 -3.76
C VAL A 297 3.91 -7.33 -3.03
N ILE A 298 2.99 -7.33 -2.07
CA ILE A 298 2.78 -8.43 -1.14
C ILE A 298 1.46 -9.11 -1.48
N TYR A 299 1.52 -10.39 -1.81
CA TYR A 299 0.37 -11.27 -1.94
C TYR A 299 0.22 -12.06 -0.65
N GLU A 300 -0.91 -11.89 0.01
CA GLU A 300 -1.27 -12.66 1.18
C GLU A 300 -2.02 -13.93 0.80
N HIS A 301 -1.70 -15.01 1.49
CA HIS A 301 -2.34 -16.30 1.27
C HIS A 301 -2.69 -17.01 2.57
N GLU A 302 -3.78 -17.77 2.52
CA GLU A 302 -4.03 -18.85 3.48
C GLU A 302 -3.07 -19.99 3.20
N THR A 303 -2.70 -20.73 4.24
CA THR A 303 -1.71 -21.81 4.15
C THR A 303 -2.26 -23.07 4.79
N TRP A 304 -2.15 -24.19 4.08
CA TRP A 304 -2.27 -25.53 4.63
C TRP A 304 -0.87 -26.14 4.71
N HIS A 305 -0.52 -26.74 5.84
CA HIS A 305 0.80 -27.33 6.02
C HIS A 305 0.76 -28.84 5.82
N SER A 306 1.83 -29.39 5.24
CA SER A 306 1.95 -30.84 5.00
C SER A 306 1.73 -31.69 6.26
N ARG A 307 2.20 -31.20 7.42
CA ARG A 307 2.06 -31.88 8.71
C ARG A 307 0.61 -32.09 9.16
N GLU A 308 -0.30 -31.24 8.70
CA GLU A 308 -1.73 -31.33 9.01
C GLU A 308 -2.41 -32.43 8.17
N GLU A 309 -1.70 -32.93 7.16
CA GLU A 309 -2.13 -33.95 6.20
C GLU A 309 -1.26 -35.22 6.32
N GLY A 310 -0.70 -35.46 7.51
CA GLY A 310 0.13 -36.65 7.79
C GLY A 310 1.46 -36.68 7.03
N ASP A 311 1.97 -35.51 6.61
CA ASP A 311 3.19 -35.33 5.81
C ASP A 311 3.13 -35.95 4.40
N LEU A 312 1.98 -36.47 3.95
CA LEU A 312 1.82 -37.05 2.62
C LEU A 312 2.21 -36.10 1.48
N PRO A 313 1.79 -34.81 1.47
CA PRO A 313 2.14 -33.90 0.37
C PRO A 313 3.65 -33.68 0.19
N VAL A 314 4.42 -33.58 1.28
CA VAL A 314 5.88 -33.40 1.17
C VAL A 314 6.56 -34.69 0.70
N ILE A 315 6.03 -35.87 1.06
CA ILE A 315 6.53 -37.16 0.59
C ILE A 315 6.29 -37.28 -0.92
N GLU A 316 5.07 -37.01 -1.38
CA GLU A 316 4.72 -37.03 -2.80
C GLU A 316 5.57 -36.05 -3.61
N TRP A 317 5.78 -34.83 -3.10
CA TRP A 317 6.68 -33.87 -3.72
C TRP A 317 8.12 -34.39 -3.80
N ASN A 318 8.64 -34.99 -2.73
CA ASN A 318 10.00 -35.54 -2.70
C ASN A 318 10.19 -36.71 -3.67
N GLU A 319 9.22 -37.61 -3.75
CA GLU A 319 9.21 -38.71 -4.72
C GLU A 319 9.10 -38.19 -6.15
N TRP A 320 8.24 -37.20 -6.39
CA TRP A 320 8.13 -36.56 -7.71
C TRP A 320 9.44 -35.89 -8.13
N ARG A 321 10.09 -35.12 -7.24
CA ARG A 321 11.40 -34.51 -7.51
C ARG A 321 12.41 -35.57 -7.97
N ARG A 322 12.44 -36.71 -7.28
CA ARG A 322 13.33 -37.82 -7.63
C ARG A 322 12.97 -38.45 -8.98
N SER A 323 11.68 -38.64 -9.27
CA SER A 323 11.24 -39.26 -10.52
C SER A 323 11.57 -38.40 -11.76
N VAL A 324 11.66 -37.08 -11.60
CA VAL A 324 12.10 -36.14 -12.64
C VAL A 324 13.62 -35.88 -12.62
N GLY A 325 14.39 -36.68 -11.87
CA GLY A 325 15.85 -36.67 -11.87
C GLY A 325 16.52 -35.65 -10.94
N HIS A 326 15.79 -35.04 -10.00
CA HIS A 326 16.40 -34.16 -9.01
C HIS A 326 17.27 -34.96 -8.03
N VAL A 327 18.54 -34.59 -7.92
CA VAL A 327 19.49 -35.16 -6.96
C VAL A 327 19.88 -34.07 -5.96
N GLY A 328 19.43 -34.23 -4.71
CA GLY A 328 19.79 -33.35 -3.62
C GLY A 328 21.25 -33.51 -3.19
N ARG A 329 21.78 -32.54 -2.43
CA ARG A 329 23.15 -32.61 -1.87
C ARG A 329 23.30 -33.63 -0.75
N ASN A 330 22.20 -33.92 -0.05
CA ASN A 330 22.16 -34.83 1.09
C ASN A 330 21.53 -36.16 0.68
N GLU A 331 21.73 -37.18 1.52
CA GLU A 331 21.01 -38.45 1.39
C GLU A 331 19.50 -38.24 1.34
N TYR A 332 18.83 -39.05 0.52
CA TYR A 332 17.40 -38.93 0.31
C TYR A 332 16.63 -39.12 1.63
N ASN A 333 15.77 -38.15 1.93
CA ASN A 333 14.86 -38.21 3.06
C ASN A 333 13.46 -37.76 2.58
N PRO A 334 12.45 -38.66 2.58
CA PRO A 334 11.10 -38.33 2.12
C PRO A 334 10.39 -37.28 2.99
N LEU A 335 10.90 -37.01 4.20
CA LEU A 335 10.37 -36.00 5.12
C LEU A 335 11.19 -34.69 5.11
N SER A 336 12.13 -34.55 4.17
CA SER A 336 12.85 -33.30 4.00
C SER A 336 11.85 -32.15 3.75
N TYR A 337 11.99 -31.05 4.51
CA TYR A 337 11.08 -29.89 4.54
C TYR A 337 9.70 -30.08 5.20
N ALA A 338 9.34 -31.26 5.73
CA ALA A 338 8.01 -31.55 6.31
C ALA A 338 7.49 -30.46 7.28
N ARG A 339 8.37 -29.90 8.12
CA ARG A 339 8.01 -28.85 9.09
C ARG A 339 7.59 -27.51 8.48
N ARG A 340 8.03 -27.20 7.26
CA ARG A 340 7.82 -25.90 6.59
C ARG A 340 7.05 -26.01 5.28
N PHE A 341 6.93 -27.21 4.72
CA PHE A 341 6.28 -27.42 3.44
C PHE A 341 4.79 -27.05 3.54
N LYS A 342 4.36 -26.20 2.61
CA LYS A 342 2.96 -25.83 2.43
C LYS A 342 2.35 -26.87 1.51
N SER A 343 1.34 -27.61 1.94
CA SER A 343 0.63 -28.57 1.06
C SER A 343 -0.18 -27.81 0.01
N ALA A 344 -0.80 -26.72 0.41
CA ALA A 344 -1.58 -25.84 -0.46
C ALA A 344 -1.55 -24.39 0.01
N VAL A 345 -1.89 -23.47 -0.89
CA VAL A 345 -2.18 -22.06 -0.54
C VAL A 345 -3.42 -21.54 -1.27
N ARG A 346 -4.02 -20.48 -0.74
CA ARG A 346 -5.06 -19.69 -1.43
C ARG A 346 -4.73 -18.22 -1.30
N PHE A 347 -4.42 -17.55 -2.40
CA PHE A 347 -4.17 -16.12 -2.42
C PHE A 347 -5.48 -15.34 -2.30
N SER A 348 -5.62 -14.55 -1.24
CA SER A 348 -6.87 -13.86 -0.87
C SER A 348 -6.76 -12.34 -0.93
N ALA A 349 -5.56 -11.79 -0.79
CA ALA A 349 -5.34 -10.37 -0.83
C ALA A 349 -3.99 -10.00 -1.44
N MET A 350 -3.88 -8.75 -1.89
CA MET A 350 -2.66 -8.14 -2.37
C MET A 350 -2.57 -6.70 -1.86
N PHE A 351 -1.36 -6.30 -1.48
CA PHE A 351 -1.02 -4.96 -1.03
C PHE A 351 0.19 -4.45 -1.80
N ILE A 352 0.15 -3.19 -2.23
CA ILE A 352 1.32 -2.46 -2.67
C ILE A 352 1.65 -1.43 -1.60
N LEU A 353 2.83 -1.59 -1.01
CA LEU A 353 3.35 -0.72 0.04
C LEU A 353 4.54 0.05 -0.52
N GLU A 354 4.47 1.38 -0.50
CA GLU A 354 5.59 2.22 -0.90
C GLU A 354 6.41 2.64 0.31
N VAL A 355 7.71 2.41 0.19
CA VAL A 355 8.72 2.96 1.06
C VAL A 355 9.39 4.14 0.37
N ASN A 356 9.39 5.30 1.03
CA ASN A 356 9.94 6.54 0.51
C ASN A 356 10.47 7.41 1.66
N ARG A 357 11.05 8.56 1.35
CA ARG A 357 11.65 9.45 2.36
C ARG A 357 10.72 9.89 3.50
N ALA A 358 9.40 9.86 3.31
CA ALA A 358 8.44 10.26 4.33
C ALA A 358 8.13 9.16 5.36
N ASN A 359 8.32 7.88 5.02
CA ASN A 359 7.99 6.76 5.92
C ASN A 359 9.17 5.81 6.17
N PHE A 360 10.29 5.98 5.47
CA PHE A 360 11.46 5.13 5.55
C PHE A 360 12.03 4.97 6.97
N HIS A 361 11.95 6.03 7.79
CA HIS A 361 12.43 5.99 9.18
C HIS A 361 11.61 5.03 10.06
N VAL A 362 10.32 4.83 9.79
CA VAL A 362 9.46 3.86 10.50
C VAL A 362 9.90 2.43 10.20
N VAL A 363 10.37 2.20 8.98
CA VAL A 363 10.85 0.91 8.48
C VAL A 363 12.20 0.51 9.10
N LEU A 364 13.03 1.50 9.41
CA LEU A 364 14.36 1.33 9.98
C LEU A 364 14.40 1.42 11.52
N GLY A 365 13.25 1.39 12.20
CA GLY A 365 13.19 1.34 13.66
C GLY A 365 13.95 0.15 14.27
N ASP A 366 14.17 0.18 15.59
CA ASP A 366 15.07 -0.74 16.31
C ASP A 366 14.77 -2.23 16.03
N PHE A 367 15.49 -2.82 15.07
CA PHE A 367 15.43 -4.25 14.78
C PHE A 367 16.74 -4.93 15.17
N ASN A 368 16.76 -5.58 16.33
CA ASN A 368 17.92 -6.36 16.78
C ASN A 368 17.98 -7.71 16.06
N GLN A 369 18.87 -7.84 15.07
CA GLN A 369 19.15 -9.14 14.47
C GLN A 369 20.14 -9.96 15.30
N GLY A 370 19.91 -11.28 15.34
CA GLY A 370 20.87 -12.24 15.88
C GLY A 370 22.19 -12.28 15.10
N ARG A 371 23.17 -13.02 15.62
CA ARG A 371 24.49 -13.20 15.00
C ARG A 371 24.47 -14.27 13.89
N GLN A 372 25.35 -14.12 12.91
CA GLN A 372 25.74 -15.14 11.95
C GLN A 372 26.33 -16.37 12.69
N PRO A 373 26.38 -17.57 12.05
CA PRO A 373 27.03 -18.75 12.64
C PRO A 373 28.52 -18.54 12.96
N ASP A 374 29.17 -17.59 12.28
CA ASP A 374 30.57 -17.19 12.50
C ASP A 374 30.75 -16.10 13.59
N GLY A 375 29.65 -15.62 14.19
CA GLY A 375 29.64 -14.60 15.23
C GLY A 375 29.51 -13.15 14.73
N ALA A 376 29.54 -12.89 13.42
CA ALA A 376 29.34 -11.55 12.86
C ALA A 376 27.89 -11.07 13.03
N SER A 377 27.68 -9.76 13.14
CA SER A 377 26.33 -9.17 13.11
C SER A 377 25.71 -9.42 11.74
N ARG A 378 24.45 -9.89 11.68
CA ARG A 378 23.73 -9.98 10.42
C ARG A 378 23.41 -8.57 9.90
N ALA A 379 23.40 -8.42 8.58
CA ALA A 379 23.01 -7.16 7.93
C ALA A 379 21.54 -6.85 8.25
N LEU A 380 21.27 -5.59 8.62
CA LEU A 380 19.94 -5.16 9.08
C LEU A 380 18.93 -5.37 7.96
N LYS A 381 17.91 -6.20 8.20
CA LYS A 381 16.74 -6.33 7.33
C LYS A 381 15.63 -5.44 7.82
N VAL A 382 14.96 -4.87 6.85
CA VAL A 382 13.73 -4.12 7.00
C VAL A 382 12.59 -5.08 7.32
N MET A 383 11.74 -4.74 8.29
CA MET A 383 10.47 -5.42 8.54
C MET A 383 9.35 -4.39 8.45
N VAL A 384 8.28 -4.70 7.72
CA VAL A 384 7.08 -3.88 7.71
C VAL A 384 6.08 -4.47 8.71
N ASP A 385 5.85 -3.77 9.81
CA ASP A 385 4.79 -4.10 10.78
C ASP A 385 3.42 -3.80 10.15
N LYS A 386 2.58 -4.83 10.02
CA LYS A 386 1.23 -4.70 9.45
C LYS A 386 0.34 -3.73 10.24
N ARG A 387 0.64 -3.41 11.51
CA ARG A 387 -0.07 -2.37 12.29
C ARG A 387 0.09 -0.97 11.73
N ASN A 388 1.17 -0.72 10.99
CA ASN A 388 1.51 0.56 10.40
C ASN A 388 1.32 0.58 8.87
N ILE A 389 0.65 -0.44 8.32
CA ILE A 389 0.48 -0.62 6.87
C ILE A 389 -0.13 0.61 6.18
N ASP A 390 -1.04 1.32 6.86
CA ASP A 390 -1.68 2.54 6.33
C ASP A 390 -0.68 3.66 6.00
N ASN A 391 0.51 3.68 6.62
CA ASN A 391 1.56 4.65 6.31
C ASN A 391 2.36 4.32 5.04
N PHE A 392 2.18 3.12 4.50
CA PHE A 392 2.87 2.62 3.32
C PHE A 392 1.90 2.31 2.17
N LEU A 393 0.63 2.08 2.48
CA LEU A 393 -0.36 1.58 1.55
C LEU A 393 -0.60 2.52 0.36
N ILE A 394 -0.33 2.02 -0.85
CA ILE A 394 -0.66 2.66 -2.13
C ILE A 394 -1.91 2.03 -2.74
N PHE A 395 -2.02 0.71 -2.63
CA PHE A 395 -3.08 -0.07 -3.25
C PHE A 395 -3.34 -1.35 -2.47
N SER A 396 -4.61 -1.78 -2.43
CA SER A 396 -5.01 -3.09 -1.96
C SER A 396 -6.07 -3.69 -2.88
N ALA A 397 -6.08 -5.02 -2.96
CA ALA A 397 -7.12 -5.82 -3.59
C ALA A 397 -7.39 -7.05 -2.71
N SER A 398 -8.65 -7.44 -2.55
CA SER A 398 -9.04 -8.63 -1.80
C SER A 398 -10.18 -9.37 -2.48
N THR A 399 -10.21 -10.69 -2.31
CA THR A 399 -11.29 -11.56 -2.79
C THR A 399 -12.50 -11.55 -1.88
N ASP A 400 -12.32 -11.09 -0.64
CA ASP A 400 -13.40 -10.90 0.31
C ASP A 400 -14.27 -9.75 -0.17
N ARG A 401 -15.31 -10.12 -0.92
CA ARG A 401 -16.53 -9.33 -0.97
C ARG A 401 -17.00 -9.21 0.48
N HIS A 402 -16.95 -8.00 1.02
CA HIS A 402 -17.83 -7.65 2.12
C HIS A 402 -19.25 -7.91 1.63
N GLU A 403 -19.81 -9.07 2.01
CA GLU A 403 -21.25 -9.26 2.10
C GLU A 403 -21.80 -8.45 3.29
#